data_AF-A0A7Y2AK13-F1
#
_entry.id   AF-A0A7Y2AK13-F1
#
_cell.length_a   1.000
_cell.length_b   1.000
_cell.length_c   1.000
_cell.angle_alpha   90.00
_cell.angle_beta   90.00
_cell.angle_gamma   90.00
#
_symmetry.space_group_name_H-M   'P 1'
#
loop_
_entity.id
_entity.type
_entity.pdbx_description
1 polymer ?
#
loop_
_entity_poly.entity_id
_entity_poly.type
_entity_poly.pdbx_seq_one_letter_code
_entity_poly.pdbx_strand_id
1 'polypeptide(L)'
;IAAGLAHAASLGISHRDLKLSNVLISSDGKAKLVDFGLAAMTDRKNPEQMADCPNARAIDYAALERGTGVRKDDPRSDVYFAGNMLYHMLAGTPALTETRGRLQRLNVSRFHEVTPLHEIVPDVPGVANGVVQRAMDMNVETRIQSAAALQAEIRRAIEQLDRGITEEGGGGDGGDYEEDDLPTIEGEGYVVMLVESKANLQNAVRDRLKSRGYRVLVIQDPNRALARFVKDEDQPADCVIFGASELGNLALEAFNKFATDEHTCEIPAILLVDRRQSRIIGEARRGGKRTLLGLPLKVSELRGALRKLLSDVERRELGTY
;
A
#
# COMPACT_ATOMS: atom_id res chain seq x y z
N ILE A 1 9.58 -17.39 -9.30
CA ILE A 1 9.95 -16.44 -10.38
C ILE A 1 10.69 -15.23 -9.83
N ALA A 2 10.03 -14.31 -9.11
CA ALA A 2 10.68 -13.08 -8.62
C ALA A 2 11.96 -13.32 -7.79
N ALA A 3 11.98 -14.36 -6.95
CA ALA A 3 13.20 -14.76 -6.22
C ALA A 3 14.38 -15.12 -7.13
N GLY A 4 14.14 -15.81 -8.24
CA GLY A 4 15.18 -16.15 -9.22
C GLY A 4 15.69 -14.91 -9.97
N LEU A 5 14.78 -13.99 -10.28
CA LEU A 5 15.13 -12.71 -10.90
C LEU A 5 15.95 -11.83 -9.93
N ALA A 6 15.56 -11.77 -8.66
CA ALA A 6 16.30 -11.06 -7.61
C ALA A 6 17.71 -11.64 -7.42
N HIS A 7 17.84 -12.96 -7.44
CA HIS A 7 19.14 -13.63 -7.37
C HIS A 7 20.03 -13.26 -8.57
N ALA A 8 19.52 -13.33 -9.80
CA ALA A 8 20.27 -12.92 -10.99
C ALA A 8 20.68 -11.44 -10.94
N ALA A 9 19.76 -10.56 -10.52
CA ALA A 9 20.05 -9.14 -10.36
C ALA A 9 21.15 -8.89 -9.31
N SER A 10 21.20 -9.67 -8.23
CA SER A 10 22.28 -9.57 -7.22
C SER A 10 23.67 -9.94 -7.77
N LEU A 11 23.71 -10.69 -8.88
CA LEU A 11 24.93 -11.02 -9.62
C LEU A 11 25.21 -10.01 -10.76
N GLY A 12 24.42 -8.93 -10.86
CA GLY A 12 24.51 -7.93 -11.93
C GLY A 12 23.96 -8.41 -13.28
N ILE A 13 23.14 -9.47 -13.30
CA ILE A 13 22.60 -10.07 -14.51
C ILE A 13 21.12 -9.69 -14.68
N SER A 14 20.81 -9.00 -15.78
CA SER A 14 19.44 -8.79 -16.24
C SER A 14 18.99 -9.94 -17.14
N HIS A 15 17.72 -10.34 -17.07
CA HIS A 15 17.18 -11.43 -17.86
C HIS A 15 16.88 -11.01 -19.30
N ARG A 16 16.19 -9.88 -19.52
CA ARG A 16 15.95 -9.26 -20.83
C ARG A 16 15.13 -10.05 -21.86
N ASP A 17 14.54 -11.16 -21.44
CA ASP A 17 13.61 -11.97 -22.24
C ASP A 17 12.60 -12.64 -21.31
N LEU A 18 12.03 -11.86 -20.37
CA LEU A 18 11.04 -12.40 -19.45
C LEU A 18 9.73 -12.70 -20.20
N LYS A 19 9.32 -13.97 -20.10
CA LYS A 19 8.07 -14.52 -20.64
C LYS A 19 7.78 -15.85 -19.94
N LEU A 20 6.51 -16.26 -19.94
CA LEU A 20 6.08 -17.50 -19.28
C LEU A 20 6.77 -18.75 -19.84
N SER A 21 7.11 -18.79 -21.13
CA SER A 21 7.81 -19.94 -21.72
C SER A 21 9.26 -20.10 -21.24
N ASN A 22 9.84 -19.07 -20.59
CA ASN A 22 11.16 -19.13 -19.94
C ASN A 22 11.05 -19.49 -18.44
N VAL A 23 9.88 -19.96 -18.00
CA VAL A 23 9.67 -20.48 -16.64
C VAL A 23 9.39 -21.97 -16.73
N LEU A 24 10.28 -22.76 -16.14
CA LEU A 24 10.11 -24.20 -16.00
C LEU A 24 9.60 -24.53 -14.61
N ILE A 25 8.71 -25.51 -14.51
CA ILE A 25 8.25 -26.06 -13.22
C ILE A 25 8.97 -27.40 -13.02
N SER A 26 9.77 -27.51 -11.96
CA SER A 26 10.41 -28.78 -11.61
C SER A 26 9.43 -29.77 -10.99
N SER A 27 9.84 -31.04 -10.90
CA SER A 27 9.03 -32.13 -10.33
C SER A 27 8.62 -31.91 -8.87
N ASP A 28 9.34 -31.08 -8.12
CA ASP A 28 8.99 -30.65 -6.75
C ASP A 28 8.07 -29.41 -6.71
N GLY A 29 7.52 -29.00 -7.86
CA GLY A 29 6.59 -27.87 -7.98
C GLY A 29 7.26 -26.49 -7.96
N LYS A 30 8.59 -26.39 -7.96
CA LYS A 30 9.28 -25.09 -7.94
C LYS A 30 9.43 -24.49 -9.34
N ALA A 31 9.11 -23.21 -9.46
CA ALA A 31 9.36 -22.44 -10.68
C ALA A 31 10.82 -21.99 -10.77
N LYS A 32 11.47 -22.30 -11.90
CA LYS A 32 12.83 -21.89 -12.25
C LYS A 32 12.82 -21.01 -13.49
N LEU A 33 13.54 -19.89 -13.44
CA LEU A 33 13.81 -19.05 -14.60
C LEU A 33 14.97 -19.66 -15.40
N VAL A 34 14.80 -19.73 -16.71
CA VAL A 34 15.80 -20.22 -17.67
C VAL A 34 16.03 -19.19 -18.77
N ASP A 35 17.03 -19.43 -19.63
CA ASP A 35 17.31 -18.59 -20.81
C ASP A 35 17.50 -17.11 -20.47
N PHE A 36 18.34 -16.85 -19.46
CA PHE A 36 18.86 -15.50 -19.19
C PHE A 36 19.53 -14.99 -20.47
N GLY A 37 19.12 -13.79 -20.91
CA GLY A 37 19.37 -13.27 -22.24
C GLY A 37 20.84 -13.11 -22.59
N LEU A 38 21.49 -14.22 -22.99
CA LEU A 38 22.82 -14.25 -23.60
C LEU A 38 22.88 -13.40 -24.89
N ALA A 39 21.73 -13.06 -25.47
CA ALA A 39 21.62 -12.19 -26.65
C ALA A 39 22.07 -10.73 -26.40
N ALA A 40 22.04 -10.24 -25.16
CA ALA A 40 22.49 -8.88 -24.84
C ALA A 40 24.02 -8.71 -24.87
N MET A 41 24.78 -9.81 -24.77
CA MET A 41 26.25 -9.75 -24.80
C MET A 41 26.82 -9.65 -26.21
N THR A 42 26.06 -10.03 -27.24
CA THR A 42 26.52 -10.04 -28.64
C THR A 42 26.41 -8.69 -29.36
N ASP A 43 25.52 -7.78 -28.93
CA ASP A 43 25.23 -6.51 -29.65
C ASP A 43 25.95 -5.28 -29.09
N ARG A 44 26.99 -5.45 -28.27
CA ARG A 44 27.76 -4.33 -27.69
C ARG A 44 28.61 -3.54 -28.70
N LYS A 45 28.59 -3.88 -29.99
CA LYS A 45 29.49 -3.29 -31.00
C LYS A 45 28.88 -2.27 -31.97
N ASN A 46 27.56 -2.14 -32.09
CA ASN A 46 26.97 -1.09 -32.94
C ASN A 46 25.52 -0.73 -32.55
N PRO A 47 25.22 0.52 -32.15
CA PRO A 47 23.86 0.98 -31.87
C PRO A 47 22.91 0.89 -33.09
N GLU A 48 23.46 1.00 -34.30
CA GLU A 48 22.68 0.99 -35.55
C GLU A 48 22.25 -0.43 -35.99
N GLN A 49 22.91 -1.49 -35.50
CA GLN A 49 22.57 -2.89 -35.81
C GLN A 49 21.51 -3.50 -34.89
N MET A 50 21.12 -2.80 -33.82
CA MET A 50 19.94 -3.15 -33.01
C MET A 50 18.64 -3.12 -33.82
N ALA A 51 18.69 -2.59 -35.05
CA ALA A 51 17.62 -2.62 -36.01
C ALA A 51 17.34 -4.03 -36.58
N ASP A 52 18.02 -5.09 -36.17
CA ASP A 52 17.79 -6.45 -36.69
C ASP A 52 17.60 -7.53 -35.62
N CYS A 53 17.25 -7.16 -34.38
CA CYS A 53 16.98 -8.15 -33.33
C CYS A 53 15.84 -9.12 -33.74
N PRO A 54 16.10 -10.43 -33.95
CA PRO A 54 15.09 -11.40 -34.37
C PRO A 54 14.09 -11.75 -33.24
N ASN A 55 14.42 -11.39 -31.99
CA ASN A 55 13.62 -11.76 -30.83
C ASN A 55 12.53 -10.71 -30.56
N ALA A 56 11.28 -11.12 -30.76
CA ALA A 56 10.08 -10.35 -30.50
C ALA A 56 10.06 -9.69 -29.11
N ARG A 57 10.58 -10.36 -28.07
CA ARG A 57 10.62 -9.81 -26.71
C ARG A 57 11.68 -8.72 -26.55
N ALA A 58 12.86 -8.88 -27.17
CA ALA A 58 13.90 -7.85 -27.14
C ALA A 58 13.41 -6.53 -27.74
N ILE A 59 12.55 -6.60 -28.76
CA ILE A 59 11.88 -5.43 -29.36
C ILE A 59 10.95 -4.76 -28.33
N ASP A 60 10.17 -5.54 -27.59
CA ASP A 60 9.29 -4.98 -26.54
C ASP A 60 10.11 -4.29 -25.44
N TYR A 61 11.24 -4.87 -25.02
CA TYR A 61 12.15 -4.24 -24.05
C TYR A 61 12.68 -2.90 -24.57
N ALA A 62 13.18 -2.87 -25.81
CA ALA A 62 13.67 -1.62 -26.41
C ALA A 62 12.55 -0.58 -26.58
N ALA A 63 11.33 -1.01 -26.87
CA ALA A 63 10.18 -0.12 -26.98
C ALA A 63 9.80 0.47 -25.61
N LEU A 64 9.77 -0.35 -24.56
CA LEU A 64 9.53 0.08 -23.18
C LEU A 64 10.59 1.09 -22.73
N GLU A 65 11.87 0.78 -22.94
CA GLU A 65 12.99 1.64 -22.53
C GLU A 65 12.91 3.01 -23.23
N ARG A 66 12.62 3.03 -24.54
CA ARG A 66 12.40 4.28 -25.28
C ARG A 66 11.17 5.05 -24.80
N GLY A 67 10.06 4.34 -24.53
CA GLY A 67 8.83 4.96 -24.05
C GLY A 67 8.95 5.55 -22.65
N THR A 68 9.85 5.02 -21.84
CA THR A 68 10.09 5.45 -20.46
C THR A 68 11.30 6.38 -20.31
N GLY A 69 12.07 6.60 -21.38
CA GLY A 69 13.24 7.48 -21.39
C GLY A 69 14.43 6.95 -20.56
N VAL A 70 14.41 5.67 -20.17
CA VAL A 70 15.50 5.07 -19.38
C VAL A 70 16.67 4.68 -20.27
N ARG A 71 17.84 4.48 -19.64
CA ARG A 71 19.00 3.92 -20.34
C ARG A 71 18.69 2.51 -20.84
N LYS A 72 19.35 2.15 -21.94
CA LYS A 72 19.36 0.77 -22.43
C LYS A 72 19.81 -0.17 -21.31
N ASP A 73 19.14 -1.32 -21.18
CA ASP A 73 19.47 -2.35 -20.20
C ASP A 73 19.12 -1.98 -18.75
N ASP A 74 18.14 -1.10 -18.55
CA ASP A 74 17.69 -0.73 -17.20
C ASP A 74 17.10 -1.97 -16.49
N PRO A 75 17.55 -2.32 -15.27
CA PRO A 75 17.07 -3.49 -14.55
C PRO A 75 15.57 -3.41 -14.19
N ARG A 76 14.98 -2.20 -14.17
CA ARG A 76 13.55 -1.98 -13.94
C ARG A 76 12.69 -2.39 -15.14
N SER A 77 13.29 -2.63 -16.31
CA SER A 77 12.61 -3.26 -17.45
C SER A 77 12.23 -4.71 -17.13
N ASP A 78 13.10 -5.48 -16.46
CA ASP A 78 12.76 -6.84 -16.05
C ASP A 78 11.63 -6.86 -15.01
N VAL A 79 11.54 -5.85 -14.15
CA VAL A 79 10.41 -5.71 -13.21
C VAL A 79 9.09 -5.54 -13.95
N TYR A 80 9.07 -4.70 -14.99
CA TYR A 80 7.87 -4.50 -15.83
C TYR A 80 7.42 -5.80 -16.49
N PHE A 81 8.34 -6.55 -17.10
CA PHE A 81 7.98 -7.81 -17.75
C PHE A 81 7.67 -8.94 -16.76
N ALA A 82 8.24 -8.93 -15.56
CA ALA A 82 7.78 -9.79 -14.47
C ALA A 82 6.34 -9.46 -14.05
N GLY A 83 5.98 -8.16 -14.00
CA GLY A 83 4.61 -7.69 -13.83
C GLY A 83 3.67 -8.19 -14.93
N ASN A 84 4.09 -8.14 -16.18
CA ASN A 84 3.33 -8.69 -17.32
C ASN A 84 3.07 -10.20 -17.18
N MET A 85 4.06 -10.95 -16.72
CA MET A 85 3.89 -12.38 -16.45
C MET A 85 2.89 -12.60 -15.32
N LEU A 86 2.97 -11.82 -14.25
CA LEU A 86 2.03 -11.90 -13.13
C LEU A 86 0.60 -11.55 -13.56
N TYR A 87 0.43 -10.49 -14.35
CA TYR A 87 -0.84 -10.15 -14.98
C TYR A 87 -1.37 -11.34 -15.76
N HIS A 88 -0.57 -11.94 -16.63
CA HIS A 88 -1.01 -13.06 -17.47
C HIS A 88 -1.42 -14.28 -16.63
N MET A 89 -0.68 -14.60 -15.57
CA MET A 89 -1.03 -15.70 -14.67
C MET A 89 -2.37 -15.46 -13.95
N LEU A 90 -2.68 -14.21 -13.60
CA LEU A 90 -3.92 -13.86 -12.88
C LEU A 90 -5.11 -13.68 -13.81
N ALA A 91 -4.92 -12.98 -14.94
CA ALA A 91 -5.97 -12.69 -15.93
C ALA A 91 -6.27 -13.88 -16.87
N GLY A 92 -5.37 -14.86 -16.95
CA GLY A 92 -5.44 -15.94 -17.95
C GLY A 92 -5.16 -15.48 -19.38
N THR A 93 -4.91 -14.19 -19.61
CA THR A 93 -4.61 -13.57 -20.91
C THR A 93 -3.44 -12.58 -20.80
N PRO A 94 -2.62 -12.42 -21.86
CA PRO A 94 -1.45 -11.54 -21.79
C PRO A 94 -1.87 -10.06 -21.75
N ALA A 95 -1.18 -9.26 -20.92
CA ALA A 95 -1.39 -7.81 -20.85
C ALA A 95 -1.09 -7.09 -22.16
N LEU A 96 -0.01 -7.48 -22.83
CA LEU A 96 0.40 -6.95 -24.11
C LEU A 96 -0.02 -7.91 -25.21
N THR A 97 -0.86 -7.45 -26.13
CA THR A 97 -1.27 -8.23 -27.30
C THR A 97 -0.06 -8.76 -28.06
N GLU A 98 -0.04 -10.08 -28.28
CA GLU A 98 1.01 -10.72 -29.07
C GLU A 98 0.84 -10.36 -30.55
N THR A 99 1.82 -9.66 -31.10
CA THR A 99 1.86 -9.29 -32.52
C THR A 99 3.13 -9.80 -33.17
N ARG A 100 3.06 -10.23 -34.43
CA ARG A 100 4.26 -10.57 -35.23
C ARG A 100 4.87 -9.35 -35.90
N GLY A 101 4.13 -8.23 -35.99
CA GLY A 101 4.56 -7.01 -36.64
C GLY A 101 5.53 -6.22 -35.78
N ARG A 102 6.78 -6.07 -36.23
CA ARG A 102 7.82 -5.29 -35.55
C ARG A 102 7.40 -3.84 -35.27
N LEU A 103 6.79 -3.16 -36.25
CA LEU A 103 6.31 -1.78 -36.09
C LEU A 103 5.28 -1.68 -34.96
N GLN A 104 4.38 -2.65 -34.88
CA GLN A 104 3.39 -2.70 -33.80
C GLN A 104 4.06 -2.94 -32.45
N ARG A 105 5.09 -3.78 -32.35
CA ARG A 105 5.84 -3.97 -31.09
C ARG A 105 6.60 -2.72 -30.63
N LEU A 106 7.12 -1.96 -31.58
CA LEU A 106 7.84 -0.72 -31.31
C LEU A 106 6.92 0.43 -30.88
N ASN A 107 5.60 0.30 -31.06
CA ASN A 107 4.64 1.31 -30.64
C ASN A 107 4.52 1.35 -29.11
N VAL A 108 4.89 2.50 -28.54
CA VAL A 108 4.87 2.77 -27.10
C VAL A 108 3.43 2.84 -26.54
N SER A 109 2.44 3.23 -27.35
CA SER A 109 1.05 3.38 -26.87
C SER A 109 0.49 2.09 -26.28
N ARG A 110 0.95 0.94 -26.78
CA ARG A 110 0.56 -0.40 -26.30
C ARG A 110 0.85 -0.65 -24.83
N PHE A 111 1.85 0.02 -24.25
CA PHE A 111 2.15 -0.12 -22.81
C PHE A 111 1.21 0.72 -21.94
N HIS A 112 0.55 1.73 -22.52
CA HIS A 112 -0.48 2.55 -21.86
C HIS A 112 -1.89 2.01 -22.06
N GLU A 113 -2.12 1.24 -23.12
CA GLU A 113 -3.41 0.65 -23.49
C GLU A 113 -3.70 -0.70 -22.80
N VAL A 114 -2.89 -1.09 -21.80
CA VAL A 114 -3.11 -2.33 -21.04
C VAL A 114 -4.37 -2.19 -20.21
N THR A 115 -5.35 -3.08 -20.41
CA THR A 115 -6.55 -3.14 -19.57
C THR A 115 -6.17 -3.42 -18.11
N PRO A 116 -6.71 -2.67 -17.13
CA PRO A 116 -6.45 -2.93 -15.72
C PRO A 116 -6.89 -4.34 -15.30
N LEU A 117 -6.08 -5.00 -14.45
CA LEU A 117 -6.32 -6.41 -14.08
C LEU A 117 -7.68 -6.62 -13.40
N HIS A 118 -8.11 -5.70 -12.55
CA HIS A 118 -9.41 -5.78 -11.86
C HIS A 118 -10.62 -5.63 -12.80
N GLU A 119 -10.45 -5.10 -14.02
CA GLU A 119 -11.53 -5.09 -15.01
C GLU A 119 -11.70 -6.47 -15.67
N ILE A 120 -10.61 -7.25 -15.79
CA ILE A 120 -10.64 -8.61 -16.34
C ILE A 120 -10.98 -9.65 -15.27
N VAL A 121 -10.48 -9.45 -14.05
CA VAL A 121 -10.70 -10.34 -12.90
C VAL A 121 -11.24 -9.49 -11.74
N PRO A 122 -12.57 -9.26 -11.67
CA PRO A 122 -13.18 -8.39 -10.66
C PRO A 122 -12.88 -8.80 -9.22
N ASP A 123 -12.76 -10.11 -8.98
CA ASP A 123 -12.52 -10.69 -7.64
C ASP A 123 -11.02 -10.80 -7.31
N VAL A 124 -10.14 -10.19 -8.12
CA VAL A 124 -8.71 -10.18 -7.81
C VAL A 124 -8.48 -9.43 -6.49
N PRO A 125 -7.73 -10.00 -5.53
CA PRO A 125 -7.45 -9.31 -4.29
C PRO A 125 -6.70 -7.99 -4.53
N GLY A 126 -7.10 -6.91 -3.85
CA GLY A 126 -6.50 -5.57 -4.03
C GLY A 126 -4.98 -5.56 -3.90
N VAL A 127 -4.45 -6.33 -2.94
CA VAL A 127 -3.01 -6.49 -2.69
C VAL A 127 -2.27 -7.11 -3.89
N ALA A 128 -2.89 -8.07 -4.60
CA ALA A 128 -2.31 -8.67 -5.80
C ALA A 128 -2.39 -7.71 -6.99
N ASN A 129 -3.53 -7.03 -7.16
CA ASN A 129 -3.69 -6.01 -8.20
C ASN A 129 -2.69 -4.85 -8.04
N GLY A 130 -2.49 -4.36 -6.82
CA GLY A 130 -1.55 -3.28 -6.53
C GLY A 130 -0.10 -3.65 -6.88
N VAL A 131 0.33 -4.88 -6.61
CA VAL A 131 1.67 -5.35 -7.01
C VAL A 131 1.82 -5.35 -8.53
N VAL A 132 0.82 -5.85 -9.28
CA VAL A 132 0.85 -5.86 -10.75
C VAL A 132 0.90 -4.44 -11.31
N GLN A 133 0.04 -3.54 -10.82
CA GLN A 133 -0.03 -2.16 -11.27
C GLN A 133 1.30 -1.43 -11.08
N ARG A 134 1.89 -1.48 -9.87
CA ARG A 134 3.19 -0.82 -9.62
C ARG A 134 4.37 -1.48 -10.33
N ALA A 135 4.31 -2.79 -10.58
CA ALA A 135 5.34 -3.46 -11.39
C ALA A 135 5.29 -2.99 -12.84
N MET A 136 4.08 -2.77 -13.37
CA MET A 136 3.82 -2.37 -14.76
C MET A 136 3.62 -0.85 -14.94
N ASP A 137 3.98 -0.03 -13.96
CA ASP A 137 3.83 1.42 -14.07
C ASP A 137 4.76 1.98 -15.14
N MET A 138 4.24 2.82 -16.04
CA MET A 138 5.05 3.49 -17.07
C MET A 138 5.90 4.62 -16.49
N ASN A 139 5.52 5.20 -15.34
CA ASN A 139 6.39 6.09 -14.61
C ASN A 139 7.44 5.28 -13.85
N VAL A 140 8.70 5.53 -14.20
CA VAL A 140 9.85 4.75 -13.73
C VAL A 140 10.18 5.04 -12.27
N GLU A 141 9.87 6.22 -11.76
CA GLU A 141 10.13 6.63 -10.38
C GLU A 141 9.14 5.98 -9.40
N THR A 142 7.90 5.77 -9.84
CA THR A 142 6.85 5.10 -9.06
C THR A 142 6.83 3.59 -9.27
N ARG A 143 7.44 3.09 -10.35
CA ARG A 143 7.63 1.65 -10.59
C ARG A 143 8.39 1.01 -9.44
N ILE A 144 8.14 -0.28 -9.19
CA ILE A 144 8.97 -1.06 -8.27
C ILE A 144 10.45 -1.02 -8.73
N GLN A 145 11.33 -0.52 -7.85
CA GLN A 145 12.68 -0.12 -8.25
C GLN A 145 13.67 -1.27 -8.45
N SER A 146 13.37 -2.50 -8.01
CA SER A 146 14.27 -3.64 -8.19
C SER A 146 13.54 -4.98 -8.15
N ALA A 147 14.19 -6.03 -8.68
CA ALA A 147 13.70 -7.40 -8.59
C ALA A 147 13.60 -7.89 -7.13
N ALA A 148 14.50 -7.43 -6.24
CA ALA A 148 14.44 -7.73 -4.82
C ALA A 148 13.23 -7.06 -4.15
N ALA A 149 12.95 -5.79 -4.48
CA ALA A 149 11.75 -5.09 -4.02
C ALA A 149 10.48 -5.80 -4.52
N LEU A 150 10.44 -6.22 -5.79
CA LEU A 150 9.32 -7.00 -6.34
C LEU A 150 9.10 -8.30 -5.57
N GLN A 151 10.17 -9.04 -5.26
CA GLN A 151 10.08 -10.25 -4.45
C GLN A 151 9.51 -9.97 -3.05
N ALA A 152 9.94 -8.89 -2.40
CA ALA A 152 9.45 -8.49 -1.09
C ALA A 152 7.97 -8.12 -1.12
N GLU A 153 7.53 -7.34 -2.11
CA GLU A 153 6.14 -6.95 -2.30
C GLU A 153 5.23 -8.17 -2.56
N ILE A 154 5.65 -9.10 -3.42
CA ILE A 154 4.91 -10.34 -3.68
C ILE A 154 4.80 -11.18 -2.40
N ARG A 155 5.88 -11.30 -1.62
CA ARG A 155 5.86 -12.04 -0.34
C ARG A 155 4.89 -11.39 0.65
N ARG A 156 4.93 -10.07 0.78
CA ARG A 156 3.99 -9.31 1.63
C ARG A 156 2.55 -9.52 1.20
N ALA A 157 2.27 -9.48 -0.10
CA ALA A 157 0.93 -9.73 -0.63
C ALA A 157 0.46 -11.15 -0.29
N ILE A 158 1.32 -12.18 -0.48
CA ILE A 158 1.00 -13.57 -0.08
C ILE A 158 0.71 -13.67 1.42
N GLU A 159 1.55 -13.08 2.28
CA GLU A 159 1.35 -13.10 3.73
C GLU A 159 0.05 -12.39 4.16
N GLN A 160 -0.35 -11.33 3.46
CA GLN A 160 -1.63 -10.64 3.70
C GLN A 160 -2.82 -11.51 3.29
N LEU A 161 -2.73 -12.17 2.13
CA LEU A 161 -3.76 -13.09 1.65
C LEU A 161 -3.92 -14.30 2.57
N ASP A 162 -2.82 -14.89 3.04
CA ASP A 162 -2.83 -16.02 3.98
C ASP A 162 -3.47 -15.65 5.33
N ARG A 163 -3.39 -14.37 5.73
CA ARG A 163 -4.04 -13.83 6.92
C ARG A 163 -5.52 -13.49 6.71
N GLY A 164 -6.07 -13.73 5.51
CA GLY A 164 -7.45 -13.41 5.15
C GLY A 164 -7.69 -11.91 4.95
N ILE A 165 -6.64 -11.12 4.70
CA ILE A 165 -6.75 -9.71 4.32
C ILE A 165 -6.99 -9.69 2.80
N THR A 166 -8.21 -10.00 2.39
CA THR A 166 -8.70 -9.74 1.04
C THR A 166 -9.29 -8.34 1.05
N GLU A 167 -8.53 -7.35 0.63
CA GLU A 167 -9.14 -6.05 0.29
C GLU A 167 -10.08 -6.29 -0.90
N GLU A 168 -11.36 -6.55 -0.60
CA GLU A 168 -12.45 -6.58 -1.55
C GLU A 168 -12.92 -5.15 -1.85
N GLY A 169 -12.72 -4.74 -3.09
CA GLY A 169 -13.70 -3.96 -3.85
C GLY A 169 -13.61 -2.43 -3.82
N GLY A 170 -13.26 -1.86 -4.98
CA GLY A 170 -14.08 -0.80 -5.58
C GLY A 170 -13.40 0.52 -5.93
N GLY A 171 -12.79 0.54 -7.12
CA GLY A 171 -12.98 1.54 -8.19
C GLY A 171 -13.15 3.04 -7.87
N GLY A 172 -12.24 3.83 -8.44
CA GLY A 172 -12.53 5.18 -8.95
C GLY A 172 -12.36 6.32 -7.95
N ASP A 173 -11.14 6.86 -7.87
CA ASP A 173 -10.93 8.22 -8.38
C ASP A 173 -9.45 8.40 -8.73
N GLY A 174 -9.19 9.01 -9.87
CA GLY A 174 -7.86 9.44 -10.27
C GLY A 174 -7.57 10.75 -9.56
N GLY A 175 -6.79 10.68 -8.49
CA GLY A 175 -6.36 11.86 -7.74
C GLY A 175 -5.86 11.41 -6.37
N ASP A 176 -4.66 11.85 -6.02
CA ASP A 176 -4.04 11.66 -4.71
C ASP A 176 -3.35 10.30 -4.47
N TYR A 177 -2.40 9.96 -5.35
CA TYR A 177 -1.16 9.33 -4.85
C TYR A 177 -0.33 10.39 -4.09
N GLU A 178 -0.87 10.94 -3.00
CA GLU A 178 -0.16 11.90 -2.15
C GLU A 178 0.30 11.23 -0.84
N GLU A 179 1.62 11.00 -0.77
CA GLU A 179 2.43 11.01 0.46
C GLU A 179 2.10 10.02 1.59
N ASP A 180 1.39 8.91 1.37
CA ASP A 180 0.97 8.05 2.51
C ASP A 180 2.02 6.99 2.97
N ASP A 181 3.10 6.77 2.21
CA ASP A 181 4.12 5.72 2.50
C ASP A 181 5.54 6.23 2.82
N LEU A 182 5.75 7.56 2.87
CA LEU A 182 6.95 8.11 3.48
C LEU A 182 6.72 8.21 5.00
N PRO A 183 7.67 7.79 5.86
CA PRO A 183 7.59 8.07 7.29
C PRO A 183 7.61 9.59 7.50
N THR A 184 6.43 10.18 7.68
CA THR A 184 6.26 11.60 8.01
C THR A 184 6.34 11.76 9.52
N ILE A 185 7.01 12.84 9.97
CA ILE A 185 7.09 13.23 11.40
C ILE A 185 5.89 14.10 11.81
N GLU A 186 4.75 13.92 11.14
CA GLU A 186 3.57 14.78 11.32
C GLU A 186 2.96 14.67 12.72
N GLY A 187 3.15 13.54 13.40
CA GLY A 187 2.69 13.30 14.75
C GLY A 187 3.66 13.72 15.86
N GLU A 188 4.83 14.27 15.53
CA GLU A 188 5.84 14.67 16.52
C GLU A 188 5.29 15.79 17.43
N GLY A 189 5.34 15.57 18.74
CA GLY A 189 4.79 16.49 19.75
C GLY A 189 3.30 16.29 20.07
N TYR A 190 2.64 15.27 19.49
CA TYR A 190 1.26 14.91 19.81
C TYR A 190 1.16 13.55 20.52
N VAL A 191 0.32 13.51 21.55
CA VAL A 191 0.00 12.29 22.31
C VAL A 191 -1.44 11.87 22.01
N VAL A 192 -1.62 10.65 21.51
CA VAL A 192 -2.93 10.07 21.23
C VAL A 192 -3.21 8.93 22.20
N MET A 193 -4.35 8.99 22.89
CA MET A 193 -4.82 7.91 23.75
C MET A 193 -5.79 7.02 22.98
N LEU A 194 -5.46 5.75 22.84
CA LEU A 194 -6.32 4.73 22.25
C LEU A 194 -7.00 3.93 23.37
N VAL A 195 -8.32 3.94 23.37
CA VAL A 195 -9.18 3.18 24.28
C VAL A 195 -9.81 2.01 23.51
N GLU A 196 -9.19 0.84 23.59
CA GLU A 196 -9.58 -0.34 22.80
C GLU A 196 -9.23 -1.62 23.58
N SER A 197 -10.18 -2.56 23.66
CA SER A 197 -9.98 -3.87 24.29
C SER A 197 -9.44 -4.91 23.32
N LYS A 198 -9.75 -4.78 22.03
CA LYS A 198 -9.38 -5.75 21.00
C LYS A 198 -7.90 -5.61 20.63
N ALA A 199 -7.07 -6.53 21.12
CA ALA A 199 -5.62 -6.52 20.93
C ALA A 199 -5.17 -6.33 19.46
N ASN A 200 -5.86 -6.96 18.51
CA ASN A 200 -5.55 -6.83 17.08
C ASN A 200 -5.76 -5.40 16.56
N LEU A 201 -6.88 -4.76 16.94
CA LEU A 201 -7.19 -3.39 16.51
C LEU A 201 -6.30 -2.38 17.24
N GLN A 202 -6.03 -2.63 18.53
CA GLN A 202 -5.04 -1.90 19.31
C GLN A 202 -3.68 -1.86 18.62
N ASN A 203 -3.13 -3.03 18.26
CA ASN A 203 -1.82 -3.13 17.62
C ASN A 203 -1.84 -2.42 16.26
N ALA A 204 -2.88 -2.65 15.45
CA ALA A 204 -3.00 -2.04 14.12
C ALA A 204 -3.04 -0.50 14.18
N VAL A 205 -3.87 0.08 15.05
CA VAL A 205 -3.98 1.55 15.19
C VAL A 205 -2.71 2.12 15.81
N ARG A 206 -2.16 1.46 16.84
CA ARG A 206 -0.92 1.89 17.50
C ARG A 206 0.25 1.93 16.53
N ASP A 207 0.45 0.88 15.75
CA ASP A 207 1.62 0.76 14.88
C ASP A 207 1.54 1.76 13.72
N ARG A 208 0.33 2.02 13.20
CA ARG A 208 0.07 3.09 12.20
C ARG A 208 0.36 4.49 12.72
N LEU A 209 -0.03 4.78 13.96
CA LEU A 209 0.23 6.08 14.58
C LEU A 209 1.72 6.24 14.91
N LYS A 210 2.37 5.18 15.42
CA LYS A 210 3.80 5.20 15.74
C LYS A 210 4.69 5.38 14.51
N SER A 211 4.35 4.77 13.37
CA SER A 211 5.11 4.96 12.12
C SER A 211 5.10 6.40 11.60
N ARG A 212 4.23 7.26 12.14
CA ARG A 212 4.04 8.68 11.77
C ARG A 212 4.52 9.66 12.86
N GLY A 213 5.19 9.16 13.90
CA GLY A 213 5.74 9.98 14.98
C GLY A 213 4.80 10.31 16.14
N TYR A 214 3.55 9.84 16.13
CA TYR A 214 2.63 10.04 17.26
C TYR A 214 3.05 9.18 18.46
N ARG A 215 2.97 9.76 19.67
CA ARG A 215 3.11 9.00 20.91
C ARG A 215 1.75 8.41 21.30
N VAL A 216 1.66 7.09 21.35
CA VAL A 216 0.38 6.39 21.59
C VAL A 216 0.33 5.81 23.00
N LEU A 217 -0.63 6.25 23.80
CA LEU A 217 -1.00 5.63 25.07
C LEU A 217 -2.15 4.66 24.81
N VAL A 218 -2.10 3.44 25.34
CA VAL A 218 -3.21 2.50 25.19
C VAL A 218 -3.83 2.14 26.53
N ILE A 219 -5.16 2.17 26.57
CA ILE A 219 -5.99 1.81 27.71
C ILE A 219 -7.08 0.86 27.22
N GLN A 220 -7.36 -0.21 27.97
CA GLN A 220 -8.38 -1.20 27.59
C GLN A 220 -9.78 -0.83 28.10
N ASP A 221 -9.85 -0.06 29.18
CA ASP A 221 -11.08 0.27 29.90
C ASP A 221 -11.42 1.77 29.70
N PRO A 222 -12.60 2.09 29.13
CA PRO A 222 -13.03 3.48 28.94
C PRO A 222 -13.16 4.30 30.22
N ASN A 223 -13.60 3.70 31.33
CA ASN A 223 -13.73 4.41 32.61
C ASN A 223 -12.36 4.75 33.18
N ARG A 224 -11.39 3.84 33.04
CA ARG A 224 -9.99 4.14 33.41
C ARG A 224 -9.40 5.25 32.54
N ALA A 225 -9.78 5.31 31.27
CA ALA A 225 -9.33 6.38 30.39
C ALA A 225 -9.87 7.75 30.85
N LEU A 226 -11.17 7.84 31.16
CA LEU A 226 -11.77 9.06 31.70
C LEU A 226 -11.15 9.49 33.03
N ALA A 227 -10.89 8.54 33.94
CA ALA A 227 -10.31 8.82 35.25
C ALA A 227 -8.89 9.40 35.20
N ARG A 228 -8.20 9.34 34.05
CA ARG A 228 -6.88 9.97 33.86
C ARG A 228 -6.95 11.46 33.52
N PHE A 229 -8.11 11.97 33.15
CA PHE A 229 -8.31 13.40 32.93
C PHE A 229 -8.79 14.02 34.24
N VAL A 230 -7.83 14.33 35.11
CA VAL A 230 -8.08 14.94 36.43
C VAL A 230 -7.89 16.45 36.32
N LYS A 231 -8.66 17.20 37.10
CA LYS A 231 -8.56 18.65 37.20
C LYS A 231 -7.19 19.06 37.76
N ASP A 232 -6.59 20.10 37.18
CA ASP A 232 -5.30 20.71 37.58
C ASP A 232 -4.03 19.84 37.35
N GLU A 233 -4.13 18.76 36.55
CA GLU A 233 -2.97 18.01 36.04
C GLU A 233 -2.79 18.20 34.53
N ASP A 234 -1.57 17.97 34.05
CA ASP A 234 -1.27 17.95 32.61
C ASP A 234 -2.12 16.89 31.90
N GLN A 235 -2.79 17.31 30.82
CA GLN A 235 -3.65 16.40 30.07
C GLN A 235 -2.82 15.21 29.56
N PRO A 236 -3.24 13.95 29.77
CA PRO A 236 -2.45 12.78 29.39
C PRO A 236 -2.39 12.57 27.87
N ALA A 237 -3.31 13.16 27.10
CA ALA A 237 -3.35 13.06 25.65
C ALA A 237 -4.03 14.27 25.00
N ASP A 238 -3.62 14.57 23.77
CA ASP A 238 -4.13 15.64 22.91
C ASP A 238 -5.33 15.19 22.06
N CYS A 239 -5.48 13.87 21.88
CA CYS A 239 -6.66 13.29 21.25
C CYS A 239 -6.96 11.91 21.84
N VAL A 240 -8.24 11.58 21.98
CA VAL A 240 -8.69 10.26 22.47
C VAL A 240 -9.47 9.51 21.39
N ILE A 241 -9.07 8.28 21.11
CA ILE A 241 -9.74 7.38 20.16
C ILE A 241 -10.44 6.28 20.95
N PHE A 242 -11.77 6.21 20.85
CA PHE A 242 -12.59 5.18 21.48
C PHE A 242 -12.96 4.10 20.47
N GLY A 243 -12.64 2.85 20.77
CA GLY A 243 -12.98 1.69 19.97
C GLY A 243 -14.29 1.03 20.41
N ALA A 244 -15.33 1.09 19.57
CA ALA A 244 -16.64 0.49 19.88
C ALA A 244 -16.78 -0.95 19.35
N SER A 245 -15.76 -1.52 18.69
CA SER A 245 -15.85 -2.86 18.08
C SER A 245 -16.20 -3.95 19.07
N GLU A 246 -15.57 -3.94 20.24
CA GLU A 246 -15.80 -4.93 21.31
C GLU A 246 -16.46 -4.28 22.53
N LEU A 247 -16.06 -3.05 22.88
CA LEU A 247 -16.62 -2.30 24.01
C LEU A 247 -18.07 -1.84 23.77
N GLY A 248 -18.50 -1.72 22.51
CA GLY A 248 -19.88 -1.38 22.13
C GLY A 248 -20.40 -0.13 22.84
N ASN A 249 -21.48 -0.29 23.62
CA ASN A 249 -22.12 0.81 24.33
C ASN A 249 -21.21 1.47 25.40
N LEU A 250 -20.26 0.73 25.99
CA LEU A 250 -19.34 1.30 26.98
C LEU A 250 -18.43 2.36 26.34
N ALA A 251 -17.99 2.13 25.10
CA ALA A 251 -17.22 3.11 24.34
C ALA A 251 -18.06 4.33 23.95
N LEU A 252 -19.33 4.11 23.58
CA LEU A 252 -20.27 5.18 23.26
C LEU A 252 -20.58 6.07 24.47
N GLU A 253 -20.88 5.46 25.61
CA GLU A 253 -21.15 6.17 26.86
C GLU A 253 -19.94 6.99 27.30
N ALA A 254 -18.74 6.40 27.25
CA ALA A 254 -17.51 7.10 27.55
C ALA A 254 -17.24 8.25 26.57
N PHE A 255 -17.42 8.04 25.27
CA PHE A 255 -17.26 9.07 24.24
C PHE A 255 -18.23 10.24 24.43
N ASN A 256 -19.50 9.94 24.72
CA ASN A 256 -20.52 10.95 24.99
C ASN A 256 -20.25 11.69 26.30
N LYS A 257 -19.83 10.98 27.36
CA LYS A 257 -19.43 11.59 28.63
C LYS A 257 -18.22 12.50 28.46
N PHE A 258 -17.23 12.06 27.67
CA PHE A 258 -16.05 12.86 27.30
C PHE A 258 -16.40 14.12 26.51
N ALA A 259 -17.55 14.14 25.83
CA ALA A 259 -18.05 15.34 25.15
C ALA A 259 -18.79 16.31 26.10
N THR A 260 -19.28 15.84 27.25
CA THR A 260 -20.07 16.65 28.19
C THR A 260 -19.32 17.08 29.45
N ASP A 261 -18.23 16.42 29.78
CA ASP A 261 -17.42 16.76 30.95
C ASP A 261 -16.71 18.11 30.72
N GLU A 262 -16.76 18.99 31.72
CA GLU A 262 -16.21 20.34 31.68
C GLU A 262 -14.69 20.33 31.44
N HIS A 263 -14.01 19.24 31.78
CA HIS A 263 -12.56 19.09 31.68
C HIS A 263 -12.09 18.44 30.38
N THR A 264 -12.98 17.76 29.65
CA THR A 264 -12.61 16.98 28.45
C THR A 264 -13.35 17.41 27.19
N CYS A 265 -14.36 18.27 27.31
CA CYS A 265 -15.15 18.77 26.17
C CYS A 265 -14.28 19.45 25.09
N GLU A 266 -13.19 20.10 25.50
CA GLU A 266 -12.25 20.79 24.60
C GLU A 266 -11.20 19.89 23.95
N ILE A 267 -11.01 18.65 24.45
CA ILE A 267 -10.00 17.71 23.96
C ILE A 267 -10.60 16.91 22.81
N PRO A 268 -10.03 16.89 21.59
CA PRO A 268 -10.56 16.13 20.47
C PRO A 268 -10.76 14.64 20.73
N ALA A 269 -11.85 14.08 20.20
CA ALA A 269 -12.11 12.64 20.31
C ALA A 269 -12.68 12.03 19.02
N ILE A 270 -12.29 10.78 18.78
CA ILE A 270 -12.69 9.95 17.65
C ILE A 270 -13.39 8.70 18.18
N LEU A 271 -14.56 8.36 17.62
CA LEU A 271 -15.22 7.09 17.88
C LEU A 271 -15.06 6.16 16.68
N LEU A 272 -14.39 5.02 16.86
CA LEU A 272 -14.28 3.96 15.85
C LEU A 272 -15.47 3.00 16.00
N VAL A 273 -16.27 2.85 14.96
CA VAL A 273 -17.48 2.01 15.00
C VAL A 273 -17.54 1.06 13.81
N ASP A 274 -18.11 -0.12 14.00
CA ASP A 274 -18.44 -1.00 12.87
C ASP A 274 -19.68 -0.47 12.14
N ARG A 275 -19.72 -0.57 10.81
CA ARG A 275 -20.87 -0.13 9.99
C ARG A 275 -22.18 -0.82 10.38
N ARG A 276 -22.12 -2.00 10.99
CA ARG A 276 -23.28 -2.76 11.49
C ARG A 276 -23.87 -2.18 12.78
N GLN A 277 -23.15 -1.30 13.48
CA GLN A 277 -23.56 -0.69 14.75
C GLN A 277 -24.38 0.60 14.54
N SER A 278 -25.47 0.51 13.79
CA SER A 278 -26.33 1.65 13.43
C SER A 278 -26.85 2.45 14.64
N ARG A 279 -27.11 1.77 15.77
CA ARG A 279 -27.51 2.39 17.03
C ARG A 279 -26.42 3.30 17.60
N ILE A 280 -25.17 2.82 17.66
CA ILE A 280 -24.03 3.60 18.16
C ILE A 280 -23.77 4.81 17.25
N ILE A 281 -23.88 4.62 15.94
CA ILE A 281 -23.73 5.68 14.95
C ILE A 281 -24.77 6.80 15.14
N GLY A 282 -26.00 6.43 15.50
CA GLY A 282 -27.11 7.37 15.73
C GLY A 282 -27.07 8.09 17.08
N GLU A 283 -26.60 7.41 18.14
CA GLU A 283 -26.55 7.95 19.51
C GLU A 283 -25.24 8.70 19.84
N ALA A 284 -24.23 8.63 18.97
CA ALA A 284 -22.94 9.31 19.16
C ALA A 284 -23.06 10.84 18.96
N ARG A 285 -22.61 11.60 19.96
CA ARG A 285 -22.56 13.08 19.91
C ARG A 285 -21.42 13.56 19.02
N ARG A 286 -21.77 14.14 17.87
CA ARG A 286 -20.82 14.72 16.89
C ARG A 286 -20.70 16.23 17.09
N GLY A 287 -19.57 16.80 16.68
CA GLY A 287 -19.29 18.24 16.84
C GLY A 287 -17.95 18.62 16.22
N GLY A 288 -17.55 19.89 16.32
CA GLY A 288 -16.31 20.39 15.70
C GLY A 288 -15.05 19.61 16.11
N LYS A 289 -14.98 19.17 17.38
CA LYS A 289 -13.89 18.38 17.95
C LYS A 289 -14.22 16.88 18.11
N ARG A 290 -15.29 16.40 17.46
CA ARG A 290 -15.83 15.04 17.66
C ARG A 290 -16.17 14.40 16.33
N THR A 291 -15.39 13.39 15.96
CA THR A 291 -15.54 12.68 14.69
C THR A 291 -15.84 11.21 14.92
N LEU A 292 -16.59 10.60 14.01
CA LEU A 292 -16.86 9.18 14.00
C LEU A 292 -16.24 8.59 12.73
N LEU A 293 -15.48 7.51 12.89
CA LEU A 293 -14.86 6.78 11.78
C LEU A 293 -15.39 5.35 11.73
N GLY A 294 -15.73 4.90 10.53
CA GLY A 294 -16.24 3.56 10.29
C GLY A 294 -15.10 2.55 10.12
N LEU A 295 -15.29 1.34 10.63
CA LEU A 295 -14.44 0.20 10.32
C LEU A 295 -14.98 -0.54 9.09
N PRO A 296 -14.10 -1.06 8.20
CA PRO A 296 -12.64 -1.04 8.27
C PRO A 296 -12.02 0.36 8.04
N LEU A 297 -11.01 0.71 8.85
CA LEU A 297 -10.41 2.04 8.89
C LEU A 297 -9.42 2.26 7.74
N LYS A 298 -9.74 3.18 6.81
CA LYS A 298 -8.77 3.62 5.78
C LYS A 298 -7.67 4.47 6.41
N VAL A 299 -6.45 4.36 5.89
CA VAL A 299 -5.28 5.12 6.40
C VAL A 299 -5.50 6.63 6.25
N SER A 300 -6.00 7.06 5.09
CA SER A 300 -6.31 8.46 4.80
C SER A 300 -7.41 9.05 5.69
N GLU A 301 -8.40 8.24 6.11
CA GLU A 301 -9.52 8.69 6.96
C GLU A 301 -9.07 9.02 8.39
N LEU A 302 -8.29 8.13 9.02
CA LEU A 302 -7.74 8.39 10.36
C LEU A 302 -6.78 9.58 10.34
N ARG A 303 -5.93 9.67 9.31
CA ARG A 303 -4.99 10.78 9.11
C ARG A 303 -5.72 12.11 8.95
N GLY A 304 -6.69 12.17 8.04
CA GLY A 304 -7.47 13.38 7.78
C GLY A 304 -8.24 13.84 9.01
N ALA A 305 -8.81 12.90 9.77
CA ALA A 305 -9.49 13.20 11.02
C ALA A 305 -8.52 13.76 12.07
N LEU A 306 -7.36 13.14 12.27
CA LEU A 306 -6.36 13.62 13.24
C LEU A 306 -5.78 14.98 12.86
N ARG A 307 -5.42 15.20 11.59
CA ARG A 307 -4.94 16.50 11.10
C ARG A 307 -5.95 17.61 11.31
N LYS A 308 -7.22 17.35 11.03
CA LYS A 308 -8.31 18.32 11.22
C LYS A 308 -8.60 18.60 12.69
N LEU A 309 -8.51 17.57 13.53
CA LEU A 309 -8.83 17.68 14.96
C LEU A 309 -7.69 18.28 15.78
N LEU A 310 -6.44 18.08 15.36
CA LEU A 310 -5.24 18.58 16.02
C LEU A 310 -4.72 19.90 15.42
N SER A 311 -5.37 20.46 14.39
CA SER A 311 -4.93 21.71 13.76
C SER A 311 -4.85 22.88 14.73
N ASP A 312 -5.74 22.87 15.74
CA ASP A 312 -5.90 23.95 16.72
C ASP A 312 -5.25 23.58 18.07
N VAL A 313 -4.50 22.47 18.14
CA VAL A 313 -3.83 22.00 19.36
C VAL A 313 -2.34 22.29 19.28
N GLU A 314 -1.82 23.02 20.26
CA GLU A 314 -0.40 23.33 20.36
C GLU A 314 0.43 22.05 20.56
N ARG A 315 1.56 21.98 19.85
CA ARG A 315 2.51 20.87 20.00
C ARG A 315 3.20 20.96 21.34
N ARG A 316 3.30 19.83 22.03
CA ARG A 316 4.02 19.74 23.29
C ARG A 316 5.53 19.78 23.05
N GLU A 317 6.28 20.37 23.99
CA GLU A 317 7.74 20.44 23.91
C GLU A 317 8.40 19.06 23.97
N LEU A 318 9.49 18.88 23.22
CA LEU A 318 10.26 17.66 23.20
C LEU A 318 10.91 17.43 24.57
N GLY A 319 10.38 16.48 25.34
CA GLY A 319 10.98 16.02 26.60
C GLY A 319 10.30 16.48 27.89
N THR A 320 9.20 17.24 27.83
CA THR A 320 8.36 17.54 29.00
C THR A 320 7.35 16.42 29.24
N TYR A 321 7.84 15.23 29.61
CA TYR A 321 6.99 14.10 30.05
C TYR A 321 7.74 13.15 30.98
#